data_AF-A0A524I7U0-F1
#
_entry.id   AF-A0A524I7U0-F1
#
_cell.length_a   1.000
_cell.length_b   1.000
_cell.length_c   1.000
_cell.angle_alpha   90.00
_cell.angle_beta   90.00
_cell.angle_gamma   90.00
#
_symmetry.space_group_name_H-M   'P 1'
#
loop_
_entity.id
_entity.type
_entity.pdbx_description
1 polymer ?
#
loop_
_entity_poly.entity_id
_entity_poly.type
_entity_poly.pdbx_seq_one_letter_code
_entity_poly.pdbx_strand_id
1 'polypeptide(L)'
;MDRNRSHSITLCAVIVLSVIVSAGCGVRFGADLPGSKICTVRYELTGSSSVQNCFITLYDSDMQAATYDGVSLPWTHEYTIDCYYPSYYYSIQAESSDLAEKAGGSILIWNETSFTDIGASFLSTAAAGDYVLNKTDDVYAQIISVDSDSSLTLDSACFCEDKRTYIICQNMKNKVSGSATSFGPNTLTDEAGLFVARMVAVGDLVFNLTTGEETEVAAVEDAKNLTLLDANIFTADGERYAVYGAAGEITGTSELPDPMELKDTAQNFLSVSPGAVAAKGTVHAFTDFARVLAVTETELTLDKDIFSAGGENYSIFNYARDAAVSTSHCTEGLIDSGASFYTDATTHSLVYNSSTGSYAEINGIVSDTELAFLTDLFPERAVE
;
A
#
# COMPACT_ATOMS: atom_id res chain seq x y z
N MET A 1 51.68 -18.99 32.13
CA MET A 1 50.76 -17.89 32.52
C MET A 1 49.93 -17.57 31.29
N ASP A 2 48.99 -18.45 30.96
CA ASP A 2 48.08 -18.25 29.83
C ASP A 2 46.80 -17.62 30.34
N ARG A 3 46.49 -16.43 29.81
CA ARG A 3 45.27 -15.68 30.14
C ARG A 3 44.11 -16.24 29.31
N ASN A 4 43.27 -17.04 29.95
CA ASN A 4 41.93 -17.35 29.46
C ASN A 4 41.12 -16.05 29.34
N ARG A 5 40.93 -15.57 28.11
CA ARG A 5 39.91 -14.56 27.80
C ARG A 5 38.57 -15.28 27.65
N SER A 6 37.72 -15.13 28.67
CA SER A 6 36.28 -15.42 28.57
C SER A 6 35.69 -14.52 27.49
N HIS A 7 35.19 -15.14 26.41
CA HIS A 7 34.31 -14.47 25.46
C HIS A 7 32.89 -14.70 25.96
N SER A 8 32.21 -13.62 26.37
CA SER A 8 30.75 -13.62 26.53
C SER A 8 30.15 -13.56 25.13
N ILE A 9 29.56 -14.66 24.67
CA ILE A 9 28.68 -14.67 23.51
C ILE A 9 27.28 -14.42 24.09
N THR A 10 26.71 -13.26 23.81
CA THR A 10 25.29 -12.98 24.07
C THR A 10 24.51 -13.55 22.89
N LEU A 11 23.87 -14.70 23.07
CA LEU A 11 22.87 -15.20 22.12
C LEU A 11 21.54 -14.50 22.44
N CYS A 12 21.08 -13.64 21.54
CA CYS A 12 19.68 -13.19 21.54
C CYS A 12 18.86 -14.24 20.78
N ALA A 13 18.15 -15.10 21.50
CA ALA A 13 17.05 -15.87 20.91
C ALA A 13 15.79 -14.99 20.96
N VAL A 14 15.25 -14.62 19.80
CA VAL A 14 13.94 -13.96 19.71
C VAL A 14 12.90 -15.06 19.62
N ILE A 15 12.10 -15.22 20.67
CA ILE A 15 10.97 -16.15 20.70
C ILE A 15 9.72 -15.32 20.42
N VAL A 16 9.17 -15.41 19.21
CA VAL A 16 7.87 -14.82 18.85
C VAL A 16 6.80 -15.89 19.11
N LEU A 17 5.87 -15.60 20.01
CA LEU A 17 4.84 -16.56 20.45
C LEU A 17 3.44 -15.97 20.24
N SER A 18 2.54 -16.73 19.62
CA SER A 18 1.13 -16.36 19.43
C SER A 18 0.24 -17.06 20.45
N VAL A 19 -0.65 -16.32 21.11
CA VAL A 19 -1.60 -16.85 22.09
C VAL A 19 -2.99 -16.31 21.79
N ILE A 20 -3.97 -17.19 21.61
CA ILE A 20 -5.40 -16.84 21.62
C ILE A 20 -5.95 -17.24 22.98
N VAL A 21 -6.45 -16.27 23.75
CA VAL A 21 -7.00 -16.49 25.09
C VAL A 21 -8.48 -16.12 25.09
N SER A 22 -9.35 -17.01 25.58
CA SER A 22 -10.76 -16.67 25.82
C SER A 22 -10.90 -15.75 27.04
N ALA A 23 -12.01 -15.00 27.09
CA ALA A 23 -12.23 -13.99 28.12
C ALA A 23 -12.09 -14.57 29.55
N GLY A 24 -11.18 -13.98 30.35
CA GLY A 24 -10.99 -14.32 31.77
C GLY A 24 -9.78 -15.21 32.10
N CYS A 25 -8.97 -15.60 31.10
CA CYS A 25 -7.70 -16.30 31.34
C CYS A 25 -6.49 -15.37 31.11
N GLY A 26 -5.40 -15.62 31.82
CA GLY A 26 -4.13 -14.88 31.69
C GLY A 26 -2.96 -15.84 31.45
N VAL A 27 -2.03 -15.44 30.60
CA VAL A 27 -0.81 -16.22 30.32
C VAL A 27 0.41 -15.50 30.89
N ARG A 28 1.26 -16.24 31.60
CA ARG A 28 2.55 -15.75 32.08
C ARG A 28 3.68 -16.60 31.50
N PHE A 29 4.76 -15.93 31.11
CA PHE A 29 5.97 -16.56 30.61
C PHE A 29 7.13 -16.29 31.56
N GLY A 30 7.91 -17.32 31.85
CA GLY A 30 9.19 -17.22 32.55
C GLY A 30 10.22 -18.06 31.81
N ALA A 31 11.37 -17.45 31.49
CA ALA A 31 12.53 -18.15 30.98
C ALA A 31 13.65 -18.00 32.01
N ASP A 32 14.03 -19.10 32.66
CA ASP A 32 15.29 -19.16 33.41
C ASP A 32 16.41 -19.46 32.43
N LEU A 33 17.36 -18.54 32.27
CA LEU A 33 18.53 -18.71 31.41
C LEU A 33 19.80 -18.90 32.27
N PRO A 34 20.05 -20.08 32.86
CA PRO A 34 21.40 -20.45 33.26
C PRO A 34 22.19 -20.81 31.99
N GLY A 35 23.52 -20.62 31.98
CA GLY A 35 24.41 -20.84 30.83
C GLY A 35 24.54 -22.30 30.32
N SER A 36 23.43 -23.01 30.19
CA SER A 36 23.28 -24.35 29.61
C SER A 36 22.64 -24.23 28.22
N LYS A 37 22.94 -25.18 27.33
CA LYS A 37 22.41 -25.25 25.96
C LYS A 37 20.93 -25.65 25.87
N ILE A 38 20.27 -25.71 27.02
CA ILE A 38 18.92 -26.20 27.18
C ILE A 38 18.12 -25.07 27.82
N CYS A 39 17.04 -24.66 27.14
CA CYS A 39 16.13 -23.63 27.57
C CYS A 39 14.83 -24.32 27.98
N THR A 40 14.34 -24.06 29.18
CA THR A 40 13.02 -24.54 29.60
C THR A 40 12.01 -23.43 29.39
N VAL A 41 11.03 -23.69 28.52
CA VAL A 41 9.88 -22.81 28.32
C VAL A 41 8.76 -23.31 29.22
N ARG A 42 8.32 -22.48 30.15
CA ARG A 42 7.15 -22.76 30.99
C ARG A 42 5.94 -22.00 30.45
N TYR A 43 4.89 -22.75 30.16
CA TYR A 43 3.56 -22.25 29.88
C TYR A 43 2.72 -22.27 31.15
N GLU A 44 2.15 -21.14 31.53
CA GLU A 44 1.20 -21.03 32.63
C GLU A 44 -0.13 -20.48 32.12
N LEU A 45 -1.16 -21.31 32.13
CA LEU A 45 -2.54 -20.91 31.86
C LEU A 45 -3.21 -20.66 33.21
N THR A 46 -3.56 -19.40 33.46
CA THR A 46 -4.31 -19.00 34.66
C THR A 46 -5.76 -18.70 34.27
N GLY A 47 -6.69 -19.05 35.15
CA GLY A 47 -8.12 -18.80 34.97
C GLY A 47 -8.85 -19.04 36.29
N SER A 48 -10.15 -18.73 36.32
CA SER A 48 -10.98 -19.01 37.51
C SER A 48 -10.91 -20.51 37.84
N SER A 49 -10.77 -20.85 39.12
CA SER A 49 -10.79 -22.25 39.60
C SER A 49 -12.12 -22.97 39.33
N SER A 50 -13.14 -22.24 38.88
CA SER A 50 -14.41 -22.78 38.41
C SER A 50 -14.37 -23.30 36.97
N VAL A 51 -13.32 -22.98 36.20
CA VAL A 51 -13.15 -23.50 34.84
C VAL A 51 -12.51 -24.88 34.93
N GLN A 52 -13.31 -25.90 34.62
CA GLN A 52 -12.86 -27.29 34.53
C GLN A 52 -13.02 -27.79 33.10
N ASN A 53 -12.29 -28.84 32.74
CA ASN A 53 -12.35 -29.49 31.42
C ASN A 53 -11.96 -28.60 30.23
N CYS A 54 -10.82 -27.93 30.34
CA CYS A 54 -10.19 -27.27 29.19
C CYS A 54 -9.59 -28.30 28.23
N PHE A 55 -9.69 -28.02 26.94
CA PHE A 55 -8.95 -28.68 25.89
C PHE A 55 -7.80 -27.75 25.46
N ILE A 56 -6.56 -28.21 25.59
CA ILE A 56 -5.36 -27.43 25.28
C ILE A 56 -4.59 -28.14 24.17
N THR A 57 -4.27 -27.42 23.10
CA THR A 57 -3.36 -27.88 22.05
C THR A 57 -2.11 -27.01 22.05
N LEU A 58 -0.95 -27.65 22.21
CA LEU A 58 0.36 -27.04 22.05
C LEU A 58 0.99 -27.52 20.74
N TYR A 59 1.54 -26.60 19.94
CA TYR A 59 2.33 -26.95 18.76
C TYR A 59 3.81 -26.71 19.05
N ASP A 60 4.64 -27.72 18.79
CA ASP A 60 6.09 -27.55 18.83
C ASP A 60 6.63 -26.89 17.55
N SER A 61 7.96 -26.71 17.51
CA SER A 61 8.65 -26.11 16.37
C SER A 61 8.52 -26.88 15.07
N ASP A 62 8.23 -28.19 15.14
CA ASP A 62 8.00 -29.05 13.99
C ASP A 62 6.49 -29.14 13.65
N MET A 63 5.68 -28.28 14.26
CA MET A 63 4.22 -28.26 14.18
C MET A 63 3.56 -29.57 14.61
N GLN A 64 4.21 -30.35 15.48
CA GLN A 64 3.57 -31.49 16.11
C GLN A 64 2.69 -31.02 17.25
N ALA A 65 1.43 -31.48 17.24
CA ALA A 65 0.45 -31.12 18.25
C ALA A 65 0.54 -32.05 19.47
N ALA A 66 0.69 -31.48 20.66
CA ALA A 66 0.43 -32.15 21.93
C ALA A 66 -0.92 -31.65 22.47
N THR A 67 -1.88 -32.56 22.62
CA THR A 67 -3.22 -32.25 23.12
C THR A 67 -3.41 -32.72 24.56
N TYR A 68 -4.07 -31.90 25.37
CA TYR A 68 -4.40 -32.16 26.77
C TYR A 68 -5.90 -31.93 26.96
N ASP A 69 -6.61 -33.00 27.30
CA ASP A 69 -8.06 -32.97 27.54
C ASP A 69 -8.36 -33.09 29.04
N GLY A 70 -9.47 -32.48 29.48
CA GLY A 70 -9.90 -32.52 30.88
C GLY A 70 -9.08 -31.65 31.84
N VAL A 71 -8.37 -30.64 31.34
CA VAL A 71 -7.46 -29.84 32.16
C VAL A 71 -8.23 -28.85 33.06
N SER A 72 -7.84 -28.74 34.33
CA SER A 72 -8.36 -27.72 35.26
C SER A 72 -7.35 -26.58 35.42
N LEU A 73 -7.84 -25.34 35.51
CA LEU A 73 -6.98 -24.16 35.71
C LEU A 73 -6.76 -23.85 37.21
N PRO A 74 -5.57 -23.33 37.60
CA PRO A 74 -4.43 -23.03 36.75
C PRO A 74 -3.68 -24.28 36.30
N TRP A 75 -3.17 -24.25 35.08
CA TRP A 75 -2.39 -25.34 34.49
C TRP A 75 -1.00 -24.85 34.07
N THR A 76 -0.01 -25.69 34.31
CA THR A 76 1.38 -25.41 33.93
C THR A 76 1.94 -26.57 33.11
N HIS A 77 2.66 -26.24 32.04
CA HIS A 77 3.42 -27.21 31.27
C HIS A 77 4.82 -26.68 30.97
N GLU A 78 5.81 -27.54 31.11
CA GLU A 78 7.20 -27.22 30.84
C GLU A 78 7.68 -28.01 29.65
N TYR A 79 8.23 -27.31 28.67
CA TYR A 79 8.86 -27.90 27.51
C TYR A 79 10.35 -27.53 27.51
N THR A 80 11.19 -28.49 27.22
CA THR A 80 12.65 -28.32 27.24
C THR A 80 13.17 -28.33 25.81
N ILE A 81 13.83 -27.25 25.39
CA ILE A 81 14.34 -27.09 24.01
C ILE A 81 15.87 -26.95 24.01
N ASP A 82 16.50 -27.55 23.02
CA ASP A 82 17.92 -27.30 22.74
C ASP A 82 18.04 -25.95 22.01
N CYS A 83 18.73 -24.98 22.61
CA CYS A 83 18.80 -23.60 22.10
C CYS A 83 19.79 -23.45 20.92
N TYR A 84 19.89 -24.45 20.05
CA TYR A 84 20.91 -24.51 18.97
C TYR A 84 20.49 -23.74 17.70
N TYR A 85 19.20 -23.40 17.54
CA TYR A 85 18.70 -22.69 16.36
C TYR A 85 18.12 -21.31 16.73
N PRO A 86 18.34 -20.28 15.90
CA PRO A 86 18.08 -18.88 16.25
C PRO A 86 16.60 -18.48 16.25
N SER A 87 15.67 -19.35 15.87
CA SER A 87 14.23 -19.03 15.81
C SER A 87 13.38 -20.30 15.92
N TYR A 88 12.58 -20.38 16.96
CA TYR A 88 11.54 -21.41 17.13
C TYR A 88 10.18 -20.74 17.34
N TYR A 89 9.17 -21.29 16.68
CA TYR A 89 7.78 -20.85 16.79
C TYR A 89 7.00 -21.86 17.62
N TYR A 90 6.23 -21.37 18.59
CA TYR A 90 5.30 -22.17 19.37
C TYR A 90 3.95 -21.46 19.37
N SER A 91 2.86 -22.22 19.34
CA SER A 91 1.51 -21.69 19.46
C SER A 91 0.71 -22.49 20.48
N ILE A 92 -0.16 -21.79 21.20
CA ILE A 92 -1.04 -22.37 22.21
C ILE A 92 -2.47 -22.01 21.83
N GLN A 93 -3.31 -23.04 21.75
CA GLN A 93 -4.75 -22.88 21.63
C GLN A 93 -5.40 -23.52 22.85
N ALA A 94 -6.23 -22.76 23.56
CA ALA A 94 -7.01 -23.26 24.69
C ALA A 94 -8.50 -23.03 24.40
N GLU A 95 -9.27 -24.10 24.41
CA GLU A 95 -10.72 -24.09 24.26
C GLU A 95 -11.37 -24.53 25.57
N SER A 96 -12.39 -23.82 26.03
CA SER A 96 -13.22 -24.22 27.17
C SER A 96 -14.62 -24.54 26.67
N SER A 97 -15.16 -25.69 27.07
CA SER A 97 -16.51 -26.12 26.71
C SER A 97 -17.62 -25.25 27.30
N ASP A 98 -17.32 -24.42 28.32
CA ASP A 98 -18.31 -23.70 29.12
C ASP A 98 -18.54 -22.25 28.68
N LEU A 99 -17.84 -21.76 27.64
CA LEU A 99 -18.05 -20.43 27.05
C LEU A 99 -18.04 -20.52 25.53
N ALA A 100 -19.17 -20.93 24.97
CA ALA A 100 -19.42 -20.89 23.53
C ALA A 100 -19.69 -19.45 23.06
N GLU A 101 -18.63 -18.65 22.89
CA GLU A 101 -18.67 -17.45 22.05
C GLU A 101 -17.50 -17.54 21.06
N LYS A 102 -17.82 -17.89 19.81
CA LYS A 102 -16.88 -17.94 18.68
C LYS A 102 -16.41 -16.51 18.37
N ALA A 103 -15.25 -16.12 18.90
CA ALA A 103 -14.47 -15.02 18.35
C ALA A 103 -13.48 -15.58 17.33
N GLY A 104 -13.84 -15.53 16.05
CA GLY A 104 -12.86 -15.66 14.97
C GLY A 104 -12.05 -14.36 14.90
N GLY A 105 -10.92 -14.32 15.60
CA GLY A 105 -9.94 -13.24 15.50
C GLY A 105 -8.69 -13.74 14.79
N SER A 106 -8.39 -13.17 13.62
CA SER A 106 -7.14 -13.32 12.91
C SER A 106 -6.04 -12.53 13.62
N ILE A 107 -4.91 -13.17 13.94
CA ILE A 107 -3.72 -12.54 14.52
C ILE A 107 -2.73 -12.21 13.41
N LEU A 108 -2.29 -10.94 13.36
CA LEU A 108 -1.13 -10.47 12.60
C LEU A 108 0.17 -10.84 13.35
N ILE A 109 1.16 -11.37 12.64
CA ILE A 109 2.50 -11.67 13.17
C ILE A 109 3.44 -10.52 12.77
N TRP A 110 4.12 -9.94 13.76
CA TRP A 110 5.06 -8.83 13.57
C TRP A 110 6.48 -9.34 13.31
N ASN A 111 6.92 -9.27 12.06
CA ASN A 111 8.29 -8.89 11.75
C ASN A 111 8.23 -7.40 11.40
N GLU A 112 9.15 -6.57 11.90
CA GLU A 112 9.14 -5.11 11.73
C GLU A 112 9.01 -4.65 10.26
N THR A 113 9.29 -5.52 9.30
CA THR A 113 9.20 -5.28 7.86
C THR A 113 8.19 -6.19 7.15
N SER A 114 7.49 -7.11 7.83
CA SER A 114 6.42 -7.91 7.19
C SER A 114 5.07 -7.42 7.64
N PHE A 115 4.22 -7.08 6.68
CA PHE A 115 2.85 -6.69 6.91
C PHE A 115 1.91 -7.76 6.39
N THR A 116 0.94 -8.21 7.19
CA THR A 116 -0.02 -9.24 6.79
C THR A 116 -1.45 -8.74 7.00
N ASP A 117 -2.27 -8.73 5.97
CA ASP A 117 -3.71 -8.48 6.05
C ASP A 117 -4.46 -9.60 5.34
N ILE A 118 -5.09 -10.48 6.13
CA ILE A 118 -5.81 -11.66 5.61
C ILE A 118 -7.04 -11.26 4.76
N GLY A 119 -7.55 -10.03 4.89
CA GLY A 119 -8.66 -9.52 4.09
C GLY A 119 -8.26 -8.80 2.81
N ALA A 120 -6.97 -8.62 2.55
CA ALA A 120 -6.48 -7.89 1.39
C ALA A 120 -6.34 -8.77 0.13
N SER A 121 -6.10 -8.10 -1.00
CA SER A 121 -5.83 -8.69 -2.33
C SER A 121 -4.58 -8.09 -2.96
N PHE A 122 -3.46 -8.04 -2.22
CA PHE A 122 -2.27 -7.28 -2.60
C PHE A 122 -1.65 -7.66 -3.95
N LEU A 123 -1.76 -8.91 -4.43
CA LEU A 123 -1.22 -9.26 -5.75
C LEU A 123 -1.93 -8.52 -6.89
N SER A 124 -3.13 -7.99 -6.64
CA SER A 124 -3.90 -7.19 -7.59
C SER A 124 -3.84 -5.68 -7.33
N THR A 125 -3.51 -5.26 -6.11
CA THR A 125 -3.62 -3.85 -5.68
C THR A 125 -2.30 -3.22 -5.24
N ALA A 126 -1.20 -3.97 -5.26
CA ALA A 126 0.12 -3.51 -4.85
C ALA A 126 1.22 -4.06 -5.76
N ALA A 127 2.33 -3.34 -5.82
CA ALA A 127 3.57 -3.76 -6.45
C ALA A 127 4.79 -3.37 -5.61
N ALA A 128 5.92 -4.04 -5.85
CA ALA A 128 7.19 -3.58 -5.32
C ALA A 128 7.49 -2.16 -5.83
N GLY A 129 7.85 -1.25 -4.92
CA GLY A 129 8.08 0.16 -5.18
C GLY A 129 6.95 1.09 -4.69
N ASP A 130 5.74 0.57 -4.54
CA ASP A 130 4.60 1.30 -3.93
C ASP A 130 4.87 1.65 -2.47
N TYR A 131 4.03 2.50 -1.88
CA TYR A 131 4.11 2.83 -0.46
C TYR A 131 2.87 2.33 0.28
N VAL A 132 3.06 1.86 1.51
CA VAL A 132 1.96 1.66 2.45
C VAL A 132 1.93 2.81 3.42
N LEU A 133 0.85 3.59 3.42
CA LEU A 133 0.56 4.62 4.39
C LEU A 133 -0.21 4.02 5.57
N ASN A 134 0.38 4.09 6.75
CA ASN A 134 -0.33 3.86 7.99
C ASN A 134 -1.13 5.12 8.38
N LYS A 135 -2.46 5.09 8.23
CA LYS A 135 -3.31 6.27 8.51
C LYS A 135 -3.32 6.67 9.98
N THR A 136 -2.98 5.76 10.90
CA THR A 136 -3.04 6.05 12.34
C THR A 136 -1.91 6.96 12.77
N ASP A 137 -0.70 6.66 12.30
CA ASP A 137 0.52 7.39 12.72
C ASP A 137 1.02 8.35 11.61
N ASP A 138 0.45 8.23 10.42
CA ASP A 138 0.85 8.92 9.20
C ASP A 138 2.35 8.69 8.92
N VAL A 139 2.70 7.41 8.97
CA VAL A 139 4.02 6.85 8.65
C VAL A 139 3.89 6.08 7.33
N TYR A 140 4.95 6.09 6.53
CA TYR A 140 5.03 5.35 5.27
C TYR A 140 6.15 4.31 5.34
N ALA A 141 5.95 3.19 4.64
CA ALA A 141 7.03 2.33 4.24
C ALA A 141 6.88 1.95 2.77
N GLN A 142 8.00 1.78 2.08
CA GLN A 142 8.01 1.28 0.72
C GLN A 142 7.78 -0.24 0.71
N ILE A 143 6.95 -0.73 -0.21
CA ILE A 143 6.81 -2.16 -0.48
C ILE A 143 8.06 -2.64 -1.20
N ILE A 144 8.84 -3.50 -0.57
CA ILE A 144 9.96 -4.21 -1.19
C ILE A 144 9.44 -5.35 -2.06
N SER A 145 8.46 -6.11 -1.56
CA SER A 145 7.83 -7.21 -2.31
C SER A 145 6.38 -7.43 -1.88
N VAL A 146 5.57 -7.89 -2.83
CA VAL A 146 4.24 -8.43 -2.58
C VAL A 146 4.37 -9.94 -2.49
N ASP A 147 4.28 -10.49 -1.28
CA ASP A 147 4.61 -11.89 -1.02
C ASP A 147 3.39 -12.81 -1.23
N SER A 148 2.18 -12.29 -1.02
CA SER A 148 0.90 -12.94 -1.32
C SER A 148 -0.23 -11.91 -1.34
N ASP A 149 -1.46 -12.32 -1.65
CA ASP A 149 -2.66 -11.46 -1.53
C ASP A 149 -2.83 -10.86 -0.13
N SER A 150 -2.23 -11.48 0.87
CA SER A 150 -2.37 -11.08 2.27
C SER A 150 -1.06 -10.65 2.91
N SER A 151 0.06 -10.58 2.17
CA SER A 151 1.37 -10.27 2.77
C SER A 151 2.23 -9.37 1.90
N LEU A 152 2.88 -8.40 2.55
CA LEU A 152 3.87 -7.49 1.99
C LEU A 152 5.17 -7.56 2.81
N THR A 153 6.30 -7.40 2.13
CA THR A 153 7.57 -7.01 2.76
C THR A 153 7.82 -5.53 2.51
N LEU A 154 8.17 -4.80 3.57
CA LEU A 154 8.33 -3.35 3.63
C LEU A 154 9.79 -2.99 3.90
N ASP A 155 10.21 -1.78 3.51
CA ASP A 155 11.57 -1.28 3.74
C ASP A 155 11.83 -0.81 5.18
N SER A 156 10.77 -0.60 5.94
CA SER A 156 10.82 -0.05 7.28
C SER A 156 9.56 -0.42 8.07
N ALA A 157 9.67 -0.35 9.39
CA ALA A 157 8.56 -0.56 10.29
C ALA A 157 7.57 0.60 10.23
N CYS A 158 6.47 0.37 9.54
CA CYS A 158 5.38 1.34 9.41
C CYS A 158 4.20 1.00 10.34
N PHE A 159 4.12 -0.23 10.85
CA PHE A 159 3.05 -0.69 11.72
C PHE A 159 3.67 -1.21 13.01
N CYS A 160 3.29 -0.67 14.17
CA CYS A 160 3.82 -1.12 15.46
C CYS A 160 2.75 -1.46 16.52
N GLU A 161 1.46 -1.34 16.19
CA GLU A 161 0.35 -1.67 17.10
C GLU A 161 -0.83 -2.33 16.35
N ASP A 162 -1.58 -3.13 17.09
CA ASP A 162 -2.73 -3.91 16.64
C ASP A 162 -3.93 -3.02 16.34
N LYS A 163 -4.30 -2.97 15.04
CA LYS A 163 -5.44 -2.27 14.39
C LYS A 163 -5.13 -0.87 13.88
N ARG A 164 -4.52 -0.82 12.70
CA ARG A 164 -4.30 0.42 11.97
C ARG A 164 -4.90 0.31 10.58
N THR A 165 -5.63 1.34 10.17
CA THR A 165 -6.10 1.47 8.79
C THR A 165 -4.94 1.91 7.91
N TYR A 166 -4.92 1.46 6.66
CA TYR A 166 -3.85 1.78 5.73
C TYR A 166 -4.38 2.14 4.35
N ILE A 167 -3.53 2.77 3.54
CA ILE A 167 -3.72 2.94 2.09
C ILE A 167 -2.47 2.38 1.41
N ILE A 168 -2.63 1.72 0.27
CA ILE A 168 -1.53 1.48 -0.66
C ILE A 168 -1.46 2.67 -1.62
N CYS A 169 -0.45 3.50 -1.42
CA CYS A 169 -0.09 4.61 -2.28
C CYS A 169 0.76 4.05 -3.42
N GLN A 170 0.04 3.65 -4.45
CA GLN A 170 0.53 2.97 -5.63
C GLN A 170 1.40 3.95 -6.45
N ASN A 171 2.71 3.66 -6.53
CA ASN A 171 3.80 4.39 -7.23
C ASN A 171 3.85 5.92 -7.09
N MET A 172 3.10 6.50 -6.16
CA MET A 172 3.15 7.91 -5.83
C MET A 172 4.37 8.14 -4.94
N LYS A 173 5.50 8.43 -5.57
CA LYS A 173 6.69 8.86 -4.84
C LYS A 173 6.33 10.14 -4.08
N ASN A 174 6.14 10.00 -2.76
CA ASN A 174 6.01 11.14 -1.87
C ASN A 174 7.26 12.00 -2.06
N LYS A 175 7.10 13.17 -2.67
CA LYS A 175 8.20 14.11 -2.91
C LYS A 175 8.55 14.81 -1.60
N VAL A 176 7.53 15.26 -0.88
CA VAL A 176 7.68 15.95 0.40
C VAL A 176 6.41 15.83 1.24
N SER A 177 6.57 15.70 2.54
CA SER A 177 5.50 15.85 3.52
C SER A 177 5.89 16.86 4.59
N GLY A 178 4.90 17.47 5.21
CA GLY A 178 5.11 18.53 6.19
C GLY A 178 3.82 18.99 6.87
N SER A 179 3.89 20.18 7.46
CA SER A 179 2.73 20.86 8.06
C SER A 179 2.65 22.28 7.51
N ALA A 180 1.47 22.69 7.06
CA ALA A 180 1.24 24.05 6.59
C ALA A 180 1.46 25.03 7.75
N THR A 181 2.37 25.98 7.59
CA THR A 181 2.66 27.01 8.60
C THR A 181 1.81 28.26 8.42
N SER A 182 1.29 28.48 7.23
CA SER A 182 0.24 29.45 6.96
C SER A 182 -0.57 29.02 5.74
N PHE A 183 -1.81 29.45 5.68
CA PHE A 183 -2.69 29.22 4.55
C PHE A 183 -3.26 30.54 4.05
N GLY A 184 -3.38 30.65 2.74
CA GLY A 184 -4.15 31.66 2.03
C GLY A 184 -4.94 30.96 0.93
N PRO A 185 -5.94 31.63 0.33
CA PRO A 185 -6.75 31.02 -0.72
C PRO A 185 -5.88 30.35 -1.79
N ASN A 186 -6.04 29.04 -1.95
CA ASN A 186 -5.31 28.22 -2.92
C ASN A 186 -3.78 28.30 -2.77
N THR A 187 -3.28 28.34 -1.54
CA THR A 187 -1.83 28.35 -1.28
C THR A 187 -1.46 27.40 -0.16
N LEU A 188 -0.29 26.78 -0.29
CA LEU A 188 0.36 26.01 0.76
C LEU A 188 1.70 26.66 1.08
N THR A 189 1.85 27.16 2.30
CA THR A 189 3.13 27.64 2.83
C THR A 189 3.62 26.72 3.94
N ASP A 190 4.86 26.25 3.81
CA ASP A 190 5.58 25.52 4.86
C ASP A 190 6.96 26.16 5.05
N GLU A 191 7.17 26.82 6.19
CA GLU A 191 8.44 27.48 6.52
C GLU A 191 9.64 26.51 6.60
N ALA A 192 9.39 25.23 6.86
CA ALA A 192 10.37 24.15 6.81
C ALA A 192 10.34 23.38 5.48
N GLY A 193 9.48 23.78 4.55
CA GLY A 193 9.27 23.18 3.24
C GLY A 193 10.55 23.13 2.40
N LEU A 194 10.62 22.09 1.56
CA LEU A 194 11.73 21.83 0.65
C LEU A 194 11.22 21.57 -0.78
N PHE A 195 10.14 22.23 -1.20
CA PHE A 195 9.42 21.94 -2.45
C PHE A 195 10.33 21.87 -3.68
N VAL A 196 11.13 22.91 -3.92
CA VAL A 196 12.09 22.97 -5.04
C VAL A 196 13.18 21.89 -4.91
N ALA A 197 13.74 21.71 -3.72
CA ALA A 197 14.81 20.72 -3.49
C ALA A 197 14.32 19.27 -3.62
N ARG A 198 13.01 19.05 -3.42
CA ARG A 198 12.32 17.77 -3.61
C ARG A 198 11.69 17.63 -4.99
N MET A 199 12.00 18.56 -5.90
CA MET A 199 11.54 18.54 -7.30
C MET A 199 10.01 18.48 -7.40
N VAL A 200 9.31 19.16 -6.48
CA VAL A 200 7.88 19.43 -6.65
C VAL A 200 7.71 20.26 -7.92
N ALA A 201 6.71 19.93 -8.72
CA ALA A 201 6.43 20.49 -10.02
C ALA A 201 4.94 20.80 -10.17
N VAL A 202 4.60 21.64 -11.15
CA VAL A 202 3.21 21.88 -11.54
C VAL A 202 2.55 20.56 -11.97
N GLY A 203 1.30 20.35 -11.56
CA GLY A 203 0.53 19.12 -11.75
C GLY A 203 0.69 18.09 -10.63
N ASP A 204 1.69 18.23 -9.74
CA ASP A 204 1.83 17.33 -8.59
C ASP A 204 0.59 17.37 -7.69
N LEU A 205 0.23 16.22 -7.11
CA LEU A 205 -0.93 16.11 -6.22
C LEU A 205 -0.54 16.54 -4.80
N VAL A 206 -1.25 17.52 -4.25
CA VAL A 206 -1.16 17.95 -2.86
C VAL A 206 -2.34 17.37 -2.10
N PHE A 207 -2.05 16.56 -1.08
CA PHE A 207 -3.04 15.92 -0.23
C PHE A 207 -2.98 16.52 1.17
N ASN A 208 -4.10 17.04 1.68
CA ASN A 208 -4.23 17.43 3.08
C ASN A 208 -4.55 16.17 3.90
N LEU A 209 -3.55 15.68 4.62
CA LEU A 209 -3.63 14.46 5.43
C LEU A 209 -4.53 14.64 6.67
N THR A 210 -4.89 15.89 7.01
CA THR A 210 -5.77 16.22 8.14
C THR A 210 -7.24 16.11 7.76
N THR A 211 -7.61 16.65 6.60
CA THR A 211 -9.00 16.70 6.13
C THR A 211 -9.35 15.57 5.16
N GLY A 212 -8.34 14.99 4.50
CA GLY A 212 -8.51 14.04 3.40
C GLY A 212 -8.81 14.68 2.06
N GLU A 213 -8.78 16.02 1.96
CA GLU A 213 -8.97 16.73 0.69
C GLU A 213 -7.67 16.76 -0.13
N GLU A 214 -7.80 16.91 -1.44
CA GLU A 214 -6.67 16.96 -2.36
C GLU A 214 -6.85 18.02 -3.46
N THR A 215 -5.73 18.47 -4.03
CA THR A 215 -5.70 19.40 -5.15
C THR A 215 -4.37 19.28 -5.88
N GLU A 216 -4.16 20.03 -6.96
CA GLU A 216 -2.92 20.01 -7.72
C GLU A 216 -2.07 21.25 -7.48
N VAL A 217 -0.75 21.11 -7.63
CA VAL A 217 0.18 22.23 -7.68
C VAL A 217 -0.03 22.99 -8.98
N ALA A 218 -0.52 24.23 -8.89
CA ALA A 218 -0.59 25.14 -10.04
C ALA A 218 0.72 25.85 -10.31
N ALA A 219 1.46 26.20 -9.25
CA ALA A 219 2.77 26.83 -9.36
C ALA A 219 3.66 26.47 -8.16
N VAL A 220 4.96 26.32 -8.44
CA VAL A 220 6.00 26.19 -7.42
C VAL A 220 6.71 27.54 -7.32
N GLU A 221 6.27 28.38 -6.40
CA GLU A 221 6.76 29.76 -6.27
C GLU A 221 8.20 29.79 -5.75
N ASP A 222 8.46 29.01 -4.69
CA ASP A 222 9.78 28.84 -4.10
C ASP A 222 9.86 27.54 -3.26
N ALA A 223 10.93 27.38 -2.47
CA ALA A 223 11.14 26.18 -1.65
C ALA A 223 10.06 25.96 -0.57
N LYS A 224 9.28 26.98 -0.23
CA LYS A 224 8.35 27.04 0.91
C LYS A 224 6.91 27.33 0.51
N ASN A 225 6.67 27.78 -0.72
CA ASN A 225 5.37 28.24 -1.17
C ASN A 225 4.93 27.51 -2.46
N LEU A 226 3.71 26.96 -2.42
CA LEU A 226 3.00 26.45 -3.59
C LEU A 226 1.71 27.24 -3.80
N THR A 227 1.39 27.50 -5.06
CA THR A 227 0.03 27.90 -5.49
C THR A 227 -0.69 26.63 -5.92
N LEU A 228 -1.94 26.47 -5.50
CA LEU A 228 -2.79 25.30 -5.75
C LEU A 228 -3.83 25.64 -6.81
N LEU A 229 -4.24 24.67 -7.62
CA LEU A 229 -5.03 24.93 -8.83
C LEU A 229 -6.44 25.44 -8.52
N ASP A 230 -7.24 24.67 -7.80
CA ASP A 230 -8.68 24.96 -7.74
C ASP A 230 -9.33 24.73 -6.36
N ALA A 231 -8.55 24.45 -5.32
CA ALA A 231 -9.10 24.25 -3.98
C ALA A 231 -8.23 24.83 -2.88
N ASN A 232 -8.89 25.53 -1.96
CA ASN A 232 -8.31 25.89 -0.68
C ASN A 232 -8.46 24.72 0.29
N ILE A 233 -7.62 23.68 0.09
CA ILE A 233 -7.66 22.48 0.92
C ILE A 233 -7.05 22.69 2.31
N PHE A 234 -6.38 23.83 2.56
CA PHE A 234 -5.84 24.19 3.88
C PHE A 234 -6.66 25.33 4.50
N THR A 235 -7.23 25.09 5.67
CA THR A 235 -8.14 26.03 6.36
C THR A 235 -7.68 26.44 7.75
N ALA A 236 -6.61 25.82 8.25
CA ALA A 236 -6.01 26.13 9.55
C ALA A 236 -4.49 25.92 9.53
N ASP A 237 -3.78 26.65 10.40
CA ASP A 237 -2.35 26.44 10.60
C ASP A 237 -2.11 25.05 11.23
N GLY A 238 -1.02 24.40 10.81
CA GLY A 238 -0.57 23.11 11.33
C GLY A 238 -1.19 21.88 10.64
N GLU A 239 -2.09 22.07 9.68
CA GLU A 239 -2.62 20.95 8.89
C GLU A 239 -1.50 20.22 8.14
N ARG A 240 -1.47 18.90 8.29
CA ARG A 240 -0.46 18.01 7.69
C ARG A 240 -0.74 17.83 6.20
N TYR A 241 0.33 17.75 5.41
CA TYR A 241 0.23 17.52 3.98
C TYR A 241 1.27 16.52 3.47
N ALA A 242 0.96 15.92 2.33
CA ALA A 242 1.92 15.25 1.46
C ALA A 242 1.77 15.79 0.04
N VAL A 243 2.89 15.95 -0.65
CA VAL A 243 2.94 16.21 -2.09
C VAL A 243 3.46 14.96 -2.76
N TYR A 244 2.61 14.39 -3.60
CA TYR A 244 2.95 13.26 -4.43
C TYR A 244 3.32 13.78 -5.80
N GLY A 245 4.36 13.20 -6.40
CA GLY A 245 4.54 13.39 -7.84
C GLY A 245 3.25 13.03 -8.55
N ALA A 246 2.75 13.90 -9.44
CA ALA A 246 1.70 13.51 -10.38
C ALA A 246 2.12 12.15 -10.95
N ALA A 247 1.25 11.14 -10.88
CA ALA A 247 1.61 9.76 -11.25
C ALA A 247 2.33 9.77 -12.60
N GLY A 248 3.66 9.59 -12.56
CA GLY A 248 4.62 10.23 -13.46
C GLY A 248 4.14 10.45 -14.89
N GLU A 249 3.49 11.58 -15.16
CA GLU A 249 3.15 11.98 -16.52
C GLU A 249 4.44 12.37 -17.22
N ILE A 250 5.08 11.40 -17.87
CA ILE A 250 6.24 11.70 -18.71
C ILE A 250 5.68 12.35 -19.95
N THR A 251 5.95 13.64 -20.09
CA THR A 251 5.57 14.41 -21.28
C THR A 251 6.78 14.64 -22.16
N GLY A 252 6.57 14.73 -23.47
CA GLY A 252 7.64 14.99 -24.40
C GLY A 252 7.15 15.15 -25.83
N THR A 253 8.08 15.02 -26.75
CA THR A 253 7.81 15.11 -28.18
C THR A 253 8.49 13.93 -28.88
N SER A 254 7.73 13.13 -29.62
CA SER A 254 8.29 12.00 -30.37
C SER A 254 9.35 12.48 -31.37
N GLU A 255 10.48 11.80 -31.48
CA GLU A 255 11.58 12.26 -32.34
C GLU A 255 11.41 11.84 -33.80
N LEU A 256 10.89 10.64 -34.04
CA LEU A 256 10.81 10.04 -35.35
C LEU A 256 9.53 9.22 -35.50
N PRO A 257 8.97 9.15 -36.72
CA PRO A 257 7.94 8.18 -37.02
C PRO A 257 8.60 6.80 -37.09
N ASP A 258 8.38 5.99 -36.06
CA ASP A 258 8.69 4.57 -36.07
C ASP A 258 7.41 3.81 -35.70
N PRO A 259 6.87 2.95 -36.58
CA PRO A 259 5.60 2.30 -36.32
C PRO A 259 5.61 1.52 -35.01
N MET A 260 4.64 1.81 -34.14
CA MET A 260 4.48 1.16 -32.83
C MET A 260 5.61 1.45 -31.85
N GLU A 261 6.38 2.52 -32.04
CA GLU A 261 7.40 2.95 -31.09
C GLU A 261 7.22 4.44 -30.75
N LEU A 262 7.50 4.78 -29.50
CA LEU A 262 7.72 6.15 -29.08
C LEU A 262 9.19 6.30 -28.73
N LYS A 263 9.89 7.17 -29.47
CA LYS A 263 11.28 7.50 -29.21
C LYS A 263 11.43 8.95 -28.78
N ASP A 264 12.12 9.16 -27.67
CA ASP A 264 12.47 10.48 -27.16
C ASP A 264 13.78 10.35 -26.36
N THR A 265 14.89 10.78 -26.96
CA THR A 265 16.21 10.71 -26.32
C THR A 265 16.43 11.83 -25.31
N ALA A 266 15.54 12.82 -25.25
CA ALA A 266 15.54 13.84 -24.21
C ALA A 266 14.83 13.35 -22.93
N GLN A 267 14.06 12.27 -23.00
CA GLN A 267 13.38 11.66 -21.86
C GLN A 267 14.06 10.37 -21.39
N ASN A 268 13.89 10.07 -20.10
CA ASN A 268 14.30 8.81 -19.50
C ASN A 268 13.06 8.01 -19.12
N PHE A 269 12.77 6.96 -19.88
CA PHE A 269 11.60 6.12 -19.65
C PHE A 269 11.82 4.97 -18.67
N LEU A 270 12.96 4.87 -17.98
CA LEU A 270 13.21 3.77 -17.03
C LEU A 270 12.23 3.72 -15.86
N SER A 271 11.47 4.80 -15.61
CA SER A 271 10.37 4.83 -14.65
C SER A 271 9.02 4.43 -15.25
N VAL A 272 8.94 4.11 -16.54
CA VAL A 272 7.74 3.60 -17.19
C VAL A 272 7.63 2.10 -16.97
N SER A 273 6.43 1.62 -16.65
CA SER A 273 6.16 0.19 -16.56
C SER A 273 5.50 -0.34 -17.84
N PRO A 274 5.86 -1.55 -18.33
CA PRO A 274 5.02 -2.26 -19.29
C PRO A 274 3.58 -2.34 -18.77
N GLY A 275 2.61 -1.98 -19.61
CA GLY A 275 1.20 -1.83 -19.24
C GLY A 275 0.75 -0.38 -19.06
N ALA A 276 1.68 0.58 -18.95
CA ALA A 276 1.37 2.02 -18.99
C ALA A 276 0.65 2.41 -20.30
N VAL A 277 0.04 3.59 -20.30
CA VAL A 277 -0.67 4.14 -21.47
C VAL A 277 0.09 5.34 -22.00
N ALA A 278 0.56 5.26 -23.24
CA ALA A 278 1.04 6.42 -23.98
C ALA A 278 -0.15 7.13 -24.64
N ALA A 279 -0.31 8.42 -24.40
CA ALA A 279 -1.32 9.24 -25.04
C ALA A 279 -0.66 10.23 -26.01
N LYS A 280 -1.21 10.36 -27.21
CA LYS A 280 -0.80 11.36 -28.19
C LYS A 280 -1.61 12.64 -28.01
N GLY A 281 -0.92 13.75 -27.82
CA GLY A 281 -1.51 15.07 -27.65
C GLY A 281 -0.76 15.89 -26.61
N THR A 282 -1.33 17.05 -26.27
CA THR A 282 -0.93 17.78 -25.07
C THR A 282 -1.80 17.35 -23.91
N VAL A 283 -1.33 17.55 -22.68
CA VAL A 283 -2.10 17.36 -21.45
C VAL A 283 -3.53 17.90 -21.62
N HIS A 284 -4.54 17.07 -21.35
CA HIS A 284 -5.98 17.33 -21.50
C HIS A 284 -6.53 17.52 -22.92
N ALA A 285 -5.75 17.20 -23.96
CA ALA A 285 -6.18 17.25 -25.36
C ALA A 285 -5.66 16.04 -26.16
N PHE A 286 -5.86 14.85 -25.60
CA PHE A 286 -5.40 13.60 -26.20
C PHE A 286 -6.30 13.17 -27.37
N THR A 287 -5.66 12.72 -28.45
CA THR A 287 -6.37 12.28 -29.66
C THR A 287 -6.28 10.78 -29.89
N ASP A 288 -5.30 10.11 -29.28
CA ASP A 288 -5.09 8.68 -29.42
C ASP A 288 -4.29 8.12 -28.23
N PHE A 289 -4.37 6.81 -28.00
CA PHE A 289 -3.80 6.13 -26.82
C PHE A 289 -3.29 4.75 -27.16
N ALA A 290 -2.09 4.36 -26.73
CA ALA A 290 -1.54 3.02 -26.92
C ALA A 290 -0.98 2.46 -25.61
N ARG A 291 -0.98 1.14 -25.46
CA ARG A 291 -0.35 0.48 -24.31
C ARG A 291 1.13 0.31 -24.55
N VAL A 292 1.92 0.56 -23.52
CA VAL A 292 3.36 0.29 -23.49
C VAL A 292 3.58 -1.21 -23.31
N LEU A 293 4.25 -1.85 -24.27
CA LEU A 293 4.58 -3.26 -24.27
C LEU A 293 5.99 -3.53 -23.72
N ALA A 294 6.94 -2.64 -24.00
CA ALA A 294 8.32 -2.74 -23.56
C ALA A 294 8.91 -1.35 -23.34
N VAL A 295 9.91 -1.29 -22.47
CA VAL A 295 10.52 -0.04 -21.99
C VAL A 295 12.04 -0.16 -22.10
N THR A 296 12.65 0.84 -22.70
CA THR A 296 14.10 1.09 -22.64
C THR A 296 14.35 2.47 -22.04
N GLU A 297 15.61 2.93 -21.98
CA GLU A 297 15.90 4.25 -21.43
C GLU A 297 15.31 5.39 -22.27
N THR A 298 15.26 5.26 -23.60
CA THR A 298 14.86 6.35 -24.52
C THR A 298 13.76 5.97 -25.51
N GLU A 299 13.17 4.78 -25.33
CA GLU A 299 12.19 4.22 -26.27
C GLU A 299 11.15 3.38 -25.54
N LEU A 300 9.90 3.48 -25.99
CA LEU A 300 8.78 2.65 -25.60
C LEU A 300 8.25 1.89 -26.82
N THR A 301 8.08 0.58 -26.72
CA THR A 301 7.31 -0.20 -27.70
C THR A 301 5.84 -0.13 -27.34
N LEU A 302 4.97 0.11 -28.31
CA LEU A 302 3.53 0.33 -28.15
C LEU A 302 2.70 -0.81 -28.79
N ASP A 303 1.47 -1.02 -28.35
CA ASP A 303 0.55 -2.03 -28.91
C ASP A 303 -0.12 -1.60 -30.22
N LYS A 304 -0.09 -0.31 -30.53
CA LYS A 304 -0.43 0.26 -31.84
C LYS A 304 0.37 1.52 -32.12
N ASP A 305 0.48 1.87 -33.39
CA ASP A 305 1.10 3.11 -33.83
C ASP A 305 0.15 4.29 -33.61
N ILE A 306 0.53 5.20 -32.70
CA ILE A 306 -0.15 6.48 -32.50
C ILE A 306 0.71 7.67 -32.96
N PHE A 307 2.01 7.49 -33.21
CA PHE A 307 3.00 8.54 -33.49
C PHE A 307 3.53 8.50 -34.93
N SER A 308 2.62 8.45 -35.90
CA SER A 308 2.95 8.20 -37.30
C SER A 308 3.66 9.34 -38.05
N ALA A 309 3.72 10.56 -37.49
CA ALA A 309 4.36 11.70 -38.14
C ALA A 309 5.76 12.03 -37.60
N GLY A 310 6.06 11.64 -36.35
CA GLY A 310 7.15 12.22 -35.57
C GLY A 310 6.86 13.68 -35.19
N GLY A 311 7.52 14.16 -34.14
CA GLY A 311 7.34 15.52 -33.62
C GLY A 311 6.03 15.73 -32.88
N GLU A 312 5.28 14.67 -32.56
CA GLU A 312 4.01 14.78 -31.86
C GLU A 312 4.23 14.80 -30.35
N ASN A 313 3.47 15.65 -29.66
CA ASN A 313 3.49 15.67 -28.21
C ASN A 313 2.85 14.39 -27.64
N TYR A 314 3.36 13.97 -26.49
CA TYR A 314 2.81 12.83 -25.77
C TYR A 314 2.81 13.04 -24.26
N SER A 315 1.98 12.21 -23.61
CA SER A 315 1.96 11.99 -22.18
C SER A 315 1.99 10.49 -21.90
N ILE A 316 2.75 10.03 -20.91
CA ILE A 316 2.75 8.64 -20.45
C ILE A 316 2.07 8.55 -19.10
N PHE A 317 1.02 7.76 -19.02
CA PHE A 317 0.30 7.44 -17.79
C PHE A 317 0.74 6.06 -17.31
N ASN A 318 1.53 6.05 -16.24
CA ASN A 318 2.01 4.81 -15.63
C ASN A 318 0.93 3.97 -14.93
N TYR A 319 -0.34 4.38 -15.03
CA TYR A 319 -1.44 3.88 -14.22
C TYR A 319 -2.66 3.48 -15.03
N ALA A 320 -3.16 2.28 -14.72
CA ALA A 320 -4.59 1.97 -14.73
C ALA A 320 -4.95 1.66 -13.27
N ARG A 321 -5.51 2.63 -12.55
CA ARG A 321 -5.98 2.41 -11.17
C ARG A 321 -7.28 1.61 -11.26
N ASP A 322 -7.25 0.39 -10.74
CA ASP A 322 -8.34 -0.58 -10.55
C ASP A 322 -9.27 -0.88 -11.74
N ALA A 323 -9.38 -2.18 -12.06
CA ALA A 323 -10.36 -2.66 -13.01
C ALA A 323 -11.72 -2.79 -12.31
N ALA A 324 -12.59 -1.79 -12.49
CA ALA A 324 -13.98 -1.86 -12.03
C ALA A 324 -14.89 -2.48 -13.12
N VAL A 325 -15.88 -3.26 -12.70
CA VAL A 325 -16.91 -3.81 -13.61
C VAL A 325 -18.09 -2.86 -13.62
N SER A 326 -18.19 -2.07 -14.68
CA SER A 326 -19.37 -1.24 -14.96
C SER A 326 -20.67 -2.01 -14.77
N THR A 327 -21.59 -1.47 -13.97
CA THR A 327 -22.95 -2.00 -13.88
C THR A 327 -23.86 -1.50 -14.99
N SER A 328 -23.59 -0.30 -15.52
CA SER A 328 -24.22 0.27 -16.71
C SER A 328 -23.40 1.45 -17.26
N HIS A 329 -23.71 1.90 -18.47
CA HIS A 329 -23.11 3.09 -19.09
C HIS A 329 -24.20 3.98 -19.70
N CYS A 330 -23.84 5.23 -19.93
CA CYS A 330 -24.60 6.19 -20.73
C CYS A 330 -23.66 6.82 -21.77
N THR A 331 -24.20 7.57 -22.73
CA THR A 331 -23.38 8.36 -23.65
C THR A 331 -22.49 9.29 -22.84
N GLU A 332 -21.17 9.17 -23.02
CA GLU A 332 -20.17 9.98 -22.29
C GLU A 332 -20.16 9.77 -20.76
N GLY A 333 -20.63 8.62 -20.27
CA GLY A 333 -20.57 8.34 -18.83
C GLY A 333 -20.54 6.87 -18.44
N LEU A 334 -20.07 6.63 -17.22
CA LEU A 334 -19.97 5.30 -16.61
C LEU A 334 -20.75 5.30 -15.30
N ILE A 335 -21.59 4.28 -15.11
CA ILE A 335 -22.30 4.05 -13.85
C ILE A 335 -21.88 2.70 -13.27
N ASP A 336 -21.28 2.73 -12.08
CA ASP A 336 -20.89 1.55 -11.33
C ASP A 336 -21.46 1.65 -9.92
N SER A 337 -22.52 0.88 -9.64
CA SER A 337 -23.20 0.91 -8.35
C SER A 337 -22.38 0.28 -7.20
N GLY A 338 -21.25 -0.37 -7.50
CA GLY A 338 -20.31 -0.89 -6.52
C GLY A 338 -19.06 -0.04 -6.33
N ALA A 339 -18.87 1.01 -7.13
CA ALA A 339 -17.71 1.88 -7.06
C ALA A 339 -17.84 2.95 -5.95
N SER A 340 -16.69 3.49 -5.53
CA SER A 340 -16.58 4.69 -4.70
C SER A 340 -15.71 5.73 -5.41
N PHE A 341 -16.22 6.26 -6.53
CA PHE A 341 -15.45 7.15 -7.40
C PHE A 341 -14.96 8.42 -6.72
N TYR A 342 -15.61 8.91 -5.64
CA TYR A 342 -15.06 10.07 -4.91
C TYR A 342 -13.75 9.75 -4.18
N THR A 343 -13.49 8.48 -3.87
CA THR A 343 -12.23 8.05 -3.25
C THR A 343 -11.25 7.45 -4.25
N ASP A 344 -11.79 6.85 -5.31
CA ASP A 344 -11.01 5.96 -6.17
C ASP A 344 -10.60 6.63 -7.49
N ALA A 345 -11.39 7.60 -7.95
CA ALA A 345 -11.17 8.33 -9.19
C ALA A 345 -10.81 9.78 -8.94
N THR A 346 -10.05 10.35 -9.87
CA THR A 346 -9.75 11.78 -9.93
C THR A 346 -10.16 12.31 -11.30
N THR A 347 -10.58 13.58 -11.37
CA THR A 347 -10.73 14.26 -12.67
C THR A 347 -9.41 14.18 -13.44
N HIS A 348 -9.50 14.13 -14.77
CA HIS A 348 -8.37 13.94 -15.69
C HIS A 348 -7.69 12.57 -15.66
N SER A 349 -8.16 11.63 -14.83
CA SER A 349 -7.74 10.23 -14.94
C SER A 349 -8.30 9.57 -16.20
N LEU A 350 -7.58 8.57 -16.70
CA LEU A 350 -8.02 7.77 -17.85
C LEU A 350 -8.83 6.55 -17.39
N VAL A 351 -9.97 6.32 -18.04
CA VAL A 351 -10.74 5.08 -17.94
C VAL A 351 -10.50 4.24 -19.18
N TYR A 352 -10.20 2.96 -18.98
CA TYR A 352 -9.98 1.99 -20.03
C TYR A 352 -11.18 1.05 -20.18
N ASN A 353 -11.74 0.99 -21.39
CA ASN A 353 -12.75 0.01 -21.74
C ASN A 353 -12.08 -1.25 -22.29
N SER A 354 -11.97 -2.28 -21.44
CA SER A 354 -11.34 -3.56 -21.77
C SER A 354 -12.03 -4.33 -22.89
N SER A 355 -13.32 -4.06 -23.17
CA SER A 355 -14.06 -4.73 -24.24
C SER A 355 -13.76 -4.15 -25.62
N THR A 356 -13.48 -2.84 -25.69
CA THR A 356 -13.22 -2.13 -26.96
C THR A 356 -11.75 -1.77 -27.15
N GLY A 357 -10.93 -1.84 -26.10
CA GLY A 357 -9.56 -1.36 -26.11
C GLY A 357 -9.43 0.17 -26.16
N SER A 358 -10.52 0.90 -25.89
CA SER A 358 -10.56 2.36 -25.96
C SER A 358 -10.31 3.01 -24.59
N TYR A 359 -9.89 4.27 -24.59
CA TYR A 359 -9.67 5.08 -23.39
C TYR A 359 -10.50 6.35 -23.47
N ALA A 360 -10.91 6.87 -22.31
CA ALA A 360 -11.49 8.21 -22.18
C ALA A 360 -11.00 8.90 -20.91
N GLU A 361 -10.85 10.21 -20.96
CA GLU A 361 -10.52 11.04 -19.80
C GLU A 361 -11.78 11.36 -18.98
N ILE A 362 -11.66 11.26 -17.65
CA ILE A 362 -12.70 11.67 -16.70
C ILE A 362 -12.80 13.19 -16.73
N ASN A 363 -13.91 13.69 -17.27
CA ASN A 363 -14.26 15.10 -17.25
C ASN A 363 -14.80 15.55 -15.88
N GLY A 364 -15.46 14.64 -15.17
CA GLY A 364 -16.06 14.94 -13.87
C GLY A 364 -16.54 13.70 -13.13
N ILE A 365 -16.56 13.78 -11.80
CA ILE A 365 -17.18 12.80 -10.92
C ILE A 365 -18.59 13.31 -10.59
N VAL A 366 -19.60 12.73 -11.23
CA VAL A 366 -21.01 13.17 -11.10
C VAL A 366 -21.59 12.71 -9.77
N SER A 367 -21.25 11.48 -9.36
CA SER A 367 -21.57 10.92 -8.06
C SER A 367 -20.53 9.85 -7.69
N ASP A 368 -20.64 9.30 -6.48
CA ASP A 368 -19.77 8.21 -6.02
C ASP A 368 -19.85 6.95 -6.91
N THR A 369 -20.92 6.84 -7.70
CA THR A 369 -21.17 5.72 -8.60
C THR A 369 -21.26 6.14 -10.08
N GLU A 370 -20.96 7.40 -10.41
CA GLU A 370 -21.08 7.92 -11.77
C GLU A 370 -19.94 8.85 -12.19
N LEU A 371 -19.32 8.55 -13.33
CA LEU A 371 -18.31 9.38 -13.99
C LEU A 371 -18.87 9.97 -15.30
N ALA A 372 -18.44 11.18 -15.62
CA ALA A 372 -18.61 11.82 -16.92
C ALA A 372 -17.28 11.86 -17.68
N PHE A 373 -17.31 11.61 -18.98
CA PHE A 373 -16.14 11.59 -19.87
C PHE A 373 -16.17 12.73 -20.88
N LEU A 374 -15.00 13.07 -21.43
CA LEU A 374 -14.90 14.02 -22.55
C LEU A 374 -15.29 13.39 -23.90
N THR A 375 -15.17 12.07 -24.02
CA THR A 375 -15.51 11.32 -25.24
C THR A 375 -16.29 10.07 -24.86
N ASP A 376 -17.27 9.70 -25.67
CA ASP A 376 -18.06 8.49 -25.43
C ASP A 376 -17.19 7.23 -25.49
N LEU A 377 -17.02 6.59 -24.33
CA LEU A 377 -16.23 5.38 -24.15
C LEU A 377 -17.03 4.10 -24.44
N PHE A 378 -18.36 4.22 -24.45
CA PHE A 378 -19.29 3.10 -24.63
C PHE A 378 -20.27 3.41 -25.76
N PRO A 379 -19.79 3.56 -27.01
CA PRO A 379 -20.67 3.76 -28.14
C PRO A 379 -21.66 2.60 -28.19
N GLU A 380 -22.96 2.90 -28.08
CA GLU A 380 -24.01 1.88 -28.17
C GLU A 380 -23.70 0.99 -29.37
N ARG A 381 -23.65 -0.34 -29.16
CA ARG A 381 -23.69 -1.25 -30.30
C ARG A 381 -24.92 -0.87 -31.09
N ALA A 382 -24.73 -0.33 -32.30
CA ALA A 382 -25.82 -0.17 -33.24
C ALA A 382 -26.58 -1.49 -33.26
N VAL A 383 -27.85 -1.45 -32.87
CA VAL A 383 -28.71 -2.63 -32.91
C VAL A 383 -28.83 -3.00 -34.38
N GLU A 384 -28.03 -3.97 -34.83
CA GLU A 384 -28.12 -4.53 -36.18
C GLU A 384 -29.36 -5.41 -36.37
#